data_AF-A0A0Q9QBB0-F1
#
_entry.id   AF-A0A0Q9QBB0-F1
#
_cell.length_a   1.000
_cell.length_b   1.000
_cell.length_c   1.000
_cell.angle_alpha   90.00
_cell.angle_beta   90.00
_cell.angle_gamma   90.00
#
_symmetry.space_group_name_H-M   'P 1'
#
loop_
_entity.id
_entity.type
_entity.pdbx_description
1 polymer ?
#
loop_
_entity_poly.entity_id
_entity_poly.type
_entity_poly.pdbx_seq_one_letter_code
_entity_poly.pdbx_strand_id
1 'polypeptide(L)'
;MRTSGGETRVADFYVDRFRDEFRPAYEAWIAQRPLTNADAPSSPFAMEEYEVAARNQATELDAAAEASAAEVRIDIQRSSNYVLTVVLYAIVLFFAGMSTRLSNRRLRWVTTMAGTAVLLGALTWLATFPVSVAV
;
A
#
# COMPACT_ATOMS: atom_id res chain seq x y z
N MET A 1 -44.32 20.00 31.18
CA MET A 1 -44.88 20.58 29.94
C MET A 1 -43.72 21.22 29.19
N ARG A 2 -43.13 20.54 28.19
CA ARG A 2 -42.01 21.06 27.39
C ARG A 2 -42.63 21.96 26.33
N THR A 3 -42.34 23.25 26.36
CA THR A 3 -42.87 24.21 25.39
C THR A 3 -42.13 24.03 24.07
N SER A 4 -42.86 23.86 22.97
CA SER A 4 -42.31 23.64 21.62
C SER A 4 -41.24 24.66 21.22
N GLY A 5 -41.38 25.92 21.63
CA GLY A 5 -40.37 26.96 21.38
C GLY A 5 -39.05 26.80 22.14
N GLY A 6 -39.00 25.99 23.20
CA GLY A 6 -37.76 25.63 23.89
C GLY A 6 -36.94 24.58 23.13
N GLU A 7 -37.61 23.69 22.41
CA GLU A 7 -36.96 22.63 21.61
C GLU A 7 -36.41 23.19 20.30
N THR A 8 -37.14 24.11 19.66
CA THR A 8 -36.67 24.82 18.46
C THR A 8 -35.38 25.60 18.73
N ARG A 9 -35.34 26.37 19.83
CA ARG A 9 -34.12 27.13 20.21
C ARG A 9 -32.90 26.26 20.43
N VAL A 10 -33.10 25.07 20.98
CA VAL A 10 -32.00 24.11 21.22
C VAL A 10 -31.57 23.50 19.89
N ALA A 11 -32.51 23.16 19.00
CA ALA A 11 -32.20 22.67 17.67
C ALA A 11 -31.39 23.71 16.85
N ASP A 12 -31.86 24.95 16.80
CA ASP A 12 -31.17 26.04 16.07
C ASP A 12 -29.74 26.25 16.58
N PHE A 13 -29.53 26.17 17.90
CA PHE A 13 -28.21 26.28 18.52
C PHE A 13 -27.21 25.21 18.03
N TYR A 14 -27.68 23.99 17.75
CA TYR A 14 -26.85 22.92 17.19
C TYR A 14 -26.63 23.10 15.68
N VAL A 15 -27.67 23.52 14.95
CA VAL A 15 -27.60 23.76 13.50
C VAL A 15 -26.59 24.86 13.18
N ASP A 16 -26.55 25.94 13.97
CA ASP A 16 -25.58 27.04 13.81
C ASP A 16 -24.12 26.59 13.94
N ARG A 17 -23.86 25.46 14.60
CA ARG A 17 -22.52 24.89 14.78
C ARG A 17 -22.18 23.79 13.79
N PHE A 18 -23.08 23.48 12.87
CA PHE A 18 -22.77 22.55 11.81
C PHE A 18 -21.65 23.09 10.95
N ARG A 19 -20.74 22.20 10.56
CA ARG A 19 -19.74 22.49 9.53
C ARG A 19 -20.48 22.89 8.27
N ASP A 20 -19.91 23.81 7.51
CA ASP A 20 -20.53 24.32 6.27
C ASP A 20 -20.86 23.20 5.29
N GLU A 21 -20.01 22.17 5.23
CA GLU A 21 -20.17 20.95 4.41
C GLU A 21 -21.37 20.08 4.83
N PHE A 22 -21.80 20.15 6.10
CA PHE A 22 -22.91 19.32 6.62
C PHE A 22 -24.28 20.01 6.47
N ARG A 23 -24.30 21.34 6.37
CA ARG A 23 -25.54 22.13 6.32
C ARG A 23 -26.44 21.78 5.12
N PRO A 24 -25.93 21.64 3.88
CA PRO A 24 -26.76 21.27 2.72
C PRO A 24 -27.44 19.91 2.90
N ALA A 25 -26.70 18.91 3.38
CA ALA A 25 -27.23 17.58 3.64
C ALA A 25 -28.31 17.58 4.73
N TYR A 26 -28.10 18.35 5.81
CA TYR A 26 -29.08 18.50 6.87
C TYR A 26 -30.37 19.20 6.40
N GLU A 27 -30.25 20.28 5.63
CA GLU A 27 -31.40 21.01 5.09
C GLU A 27 -32.21 20.17 4.10
N ALA A 28 -31.53 19.47 3.18
CA ALA A 28 -32.16 18.54 2.25
C ALA A 28 -32.84 17.37 2.97
N TRP A 29 -32.22 16.85 4.03
CA TRP A 29 -32.79 15.79 4.85
C TRP A 29 -34.05 16.23 5.59
N ILE A 30 -34.02 17.40 6.27
CA ILE A 30 -35.20 17.94 6.97
C ILE A 30 -36.35 18.23 6.00
N ALA A 31 -36.06 18.68 4.77
CA ALA A 31 -37.08 18.93 3.75
C ALA A 31 -37.88 17.67 3.38
N GLN A 32 -37.28 16.47 3.52
CA GLN A 32 -37.95 15.18 3.27
C GLN A 32 -38.87 14.72 4.41
N ARG A 33 -38.96 15.50 5.50
CA ARG A 33 -39.77 15.23 6.71
C ARG A 33 -39.49 13.84 7.31
N PRO A 34 -38.25 13.56 7.72
CA PRO A 34 -37.79 12.21 8.13
C PRO A 34 -38.47 11.67 9.38
N LEU A 35 -39.08 12.53 10.20
CA LEU A 35 -39.85 12.13 11.38
C LEU A 35 -41.23 11.54 11.02
N THR A 36 -41.71 11.76 9.79
CA THR A 36 -43.04 11.36 9.33
C THR A 36 -43.02 10.55 8.04
N ASN A 37 -41.92 10.60 7.29
CA ASN A 37 -41.73 9.89 6.04
C ASN A 37 -40.82 8.69 6.26
N ALA A 38 -41.36 7.47 6.10
CA ALA A 38 -40.61 6.24 6.25
C ALA A 38 -39.59 5.99 5.12
N ASP A 39 -39.77 6.65 3.97
CA ASP A 39 -38.87 6.53 2.81
C ASP A 39 -37.69 7.52 2.89
N ALA A 40 -37.69 8.43 3.87
CA ALA A 40 -36.58 9.36 4.05
C ALA A 40 -35.33 8.63 4.58
N PRO A 41 -34.12 9.06 4.20
CA PRO A 41 -32.87 8.52 4.74
C PRO A 41 -32.85 8.55 6.27
N SER A 42 -32.23 7.55 6.89
CA SER A 42 -32.23 7.40 8.36
C SER A 42 -31.45 8.50 9.09
N SER A 43 -30.53 9.19 8.39
CA SER A 43 -29.80 10.34 8.92
C SER A 43 -29.31 11.25 7.79
N PRO A 44 -29.00 12.53 8.07
CA PRO A 44 -28.40 13.43 7.09
C PRO A 44 -27.04 12.94 6.58
N PHE A 45 -26.33 12.10 7.34
CA PHE A 45 -25.04 11.53 6.93
C PHE A 45 -25.18 10.48 5.82
N ALA A 46 -26.39 9.98 5.59
CA ALA A 46 -26.70 9.04 4.51
C ALA A 46 -27.25 9.74 3.25
N MET A 47 -27.30 11.08 3.27
CA MET A 47 -27.65 11.88 2.09
C MET A 47 -26.50 11.89 1.10
N GLU A 48 -26.81 11.89 -0.19
CA GLU A 48 -25.82 12.00 -1.25
C GLU A 48 -25.13 13.37 -1.24
N GLU A 49 -25.84 14.39 -0.77
CA GLU A 49 -25.35 15.76 -0.60
C GLU A 49 -24.32 15.90 0.53
N TYR A 50 -24.13 14.88 1.37
CA TYR A 50 -23.10 14.89 2.42
C TYR A 50 -21.74 14.44 1.87
N GLU A 51 -21.06 15.37 1.20
CA GLU A 51 -19.66 15.19 0.80
C GLU A 51 -18.70 15.93 1.72
N VAL A 52 -17.77 15.18 2.32
CA VAL A 52 -16.72 15.75 3.18
C VAL A 52 -15.46 15.93 2.34
N ALA A 53 -15.02 17.17 2.15
CA ALA A 53 -13.84 17.47 1.34
C ALA A 53 -12.59 16.72 1.82
N ALA A 54 -12.43 16.55 3.13
CA ALA A 54 -11.33 15.79 3.72
C ALA A 54 -11.36 14.29 3.34
N ARG A 55 -12.54 13.69 3.13
CA ARG A 55 -12.66 12.31 2.66
C ARG A 55 -12.21 12.19 1.21
N ASN A 56 -12.65 13.11 0.36
CA ASN A 56 -12.28 13.15 -1.05
C ASN A 56 -10.76 13.35 -1.18
N GLN A 57 -10.20 14.29 -0.42
CA GLN A 57 -8.76 14.53 -0.38
C GLN A 57 -7.97 13.33 0.16
N ALA A 58 -8.47 12.64 1.19
CA ALA A 58 -7.83 11.42 1.69
C ALA A 58 -7.80 10.32 0.62
N THR A 59 -8.91 10.08 -0.08
CA THR A 59 -8.99 9.11 -1.17
C THR A 59 -8.03 9.46 -2.32
N GLU A 60 -7.91 10.74 -2.67
CA GLU A 60 -6.97 11.20 -3.71
C GLU A 60 -5.52 10.99 -3.28
N LEU A 61 -5.19 11.34 -2.04
CA LEU A 61 -3.85 11.14 -1.48
C LEU A 61 -3.50 9.65 -1.36
N ASP A 62 -4.44 8.80 -0.95
CA ASP A 62 -4.25 7.35 -0.89
C ASP A 62 -3.99 6.78 -2.31
N ALA A 63 -4.72 7.25 -3.32
CA ALA A 63 -4.50 6.84 -4.70
C ALA A 63 -3.12 7.27 -5.22
N ALA A 64 -2.68 8.49 -4.91
CA ALA A 64 -1.34 8.97 -5.25
C ALA A 64 -0.22 8.21 -4.53
N ALA A 65 -0.44 7.85 -3.26
CA ALA A 65 0.48 7.05 -2.47
C ALA A 65 0.60 5.62 -3.04
N GLU A 66 -0.50 4.98 -3.42
CA GLU A 66 -0.47 3.64 -4.02
C GLU A 66 0.26 3.65 -5.37
N ALA A 67 0.07 4.68 -6.20
CA ALA A 67 0.81 4.84 -7.45
C ALA A 67 2.32 4.95 -7.20
N SER A 68 2.73 5.75 -6.22
CA SER A 68 4.15 5.91 -5.84
C SER A 68 4.73 4.61 -5.26
N ALA A 69 3.94 3.90 -4.43
CA ALA A 69 4.35 2.62 -3.86
C ALA A 69 4.50 1.53 -4.92
N ALA A 70 3.67 1.54 -5.97
CA ALA A 70 3.79 0.63 -7.09
C ALA A 70 5.11 0.80 -7.84
N GLU A 71 5.56 2.04 -8.03
CA GLU A 71 6.87 2.35 -8.64
C GLU A 71 8.03 1.86 -7.77
N VAL A 72 8.04 2.22 -6.48
CA VAL A 72 9.09 1.81 -5.52
C VAL A 72 9.21 0.29 -5.41
N ARG A 73 8.08 -0.43 -5.51
CA ARG A 73 8.05 -1.89 -5.44
C ARG A 73 8.81 -2.55 -6.59
N ILE A 74 8.86 -1.92 -7.77
CA ILE A 74 9.69 -2.40 -8.89
C ILE A 74 11.18 -2.25 -8.55
N ASP A 75 11.58 -1.11 -7.97
CA ASP A 75 12.96 -0.85 -7.58
C ASP A 75 13.45 -1.77 -6.46
N ILE A 76 12.61 -2.04 -5.47
CA ILE A 76 12.93 -2.98 -4.38
C ILE A 76 13.12 -4.39 -4.92
N GLN A 77 12.27 -4.85 -5.83
CA GLN A 77 12.43 -6.16 -6.48
C GLN A 77 13.76 -6.25 -7.22
N ARG A 78 14.11 -5.18 -7.94
CA ARG A 78 15.41 -5.08 -8.62
C ARG A 78 16.59 -5.15 -7.65
N SER A 79 16.54 -4.41 -6.54
CA SER A 79 17.57 -4.44 -5.50
C SER A 79 17.73 -5.83 -4.87
N SER A 80 16.62 -6.46 -4.50
CA SER A 80 16.60 -7.80 -3.89
C SER A 80 17.23 -8.86 -4.79
N ASN A 81 16.99 -8.76 -6.09
CA ASN A 81 17.59 -9.60 -7.13
C ASN A 81 19.12 -9.47 -7.20
N TYR A 82 19.67 -8.26 -7.07
CA TYR A 82 21.12 -8.06 -6.99
C TYR A 82 21.71 -8.61 -5.67
N VAL A 83 21.02 -8.45 -4.54
CA VAL A 83 21.45 -9.03 -3.25
C VAL A 83 21.56 -10.55 -3.35
N LEU A 84 20.54 -11.22 -3.90
CA LEU A 84 20.57 -12.67 -4.12
C LEU A 84 21.76 -13.08 -4.98
N THR A 85 22.05 -12.32 -6.05
CA THR A 85 23.19 -12.58 -6.93
C THR A 85 24.51 -12.55 -6.15
N VAL A 86 24.74 -11.53 -5.32
CA VAL A 86 25.95 -11.41 -4.49
C VAL A 86 26.08 -12.59 -3.53
N VAL A 87 24.98 -13.02 -2.90
CA VAL A 87 24.97 -14.18 -2.01
C VAL A 87 25.31 -15.47 -2.77
N LEU A 88 24.76 -15.68 -3.96
CA LEU A 88 25.10 -16.83 -4.79
C LEU A 88 26.60 -16.85 -5.16
N TYR A 89 27.17 -15.71 -5.55
CA TYR A 89 28.61 -15.60 -5.79
C TYR A 89 29.45 -15.90 -4.54
N ALA A 90 29.03 -15.42 -3.37
CA ALA A 90 29.72 -15.71 -2.11
C ALA A 90 29.74 -17.22 -1.82
N ILE A 91 28.63 -17.93 -2.08
CA ILE A 91 28.55 -19.39 -1.95
C ILE A 91 29.50 -20.09 -2.93
N VAL A 92 29.58 -19.62 -4.18
CA VAL A 92 30.53 -20.15 -5.17
C VAL A 92 31.96 -19.99 -4.69
N LEU A 93 32.34 -18.79 -4.25
CA LEU A 93 33.68 -18.50 -3.74
C LEU A 93 34.01 -19.33 -2.50
N PHE A 94 33.02 -19.57 -1.64
CA PHE A 94 33.15 -20.44 -0.48
C PHE A 94 33.48 -21.89 -0.88
N PHE A 95 32.72 -22.48 -1.81
CA PHE A 95 33.00 -23.83 -2.29
C PHE A 95 34.36 -23.92 -3.00
N ALA A 96 34.69 -22.92 -3.82
CA ALA A 96 35.99 -22.83 -4.47
C ALA A 96 37.13 -22.77 -3.45
N GLY A 97 37.03 -21.90 -2.44
CA GLY A 97 38.01 -21.77 -1.37
C GLY A 97 38.14 -23.03 -0.51
N MET A 98 37.01 -23.65 -0.14
CA MET A 98 36.98 -24.87 0.65
C MET A 98 37.61 -26.06 -0.10
N SER A 99 37.40 -26.15 -1.42
CA SER A 99 37.94 -27.23 -2.25
C SER A 99 39.47 -27.35 -2.14
N THR A 100 40.17 -26.23 -1.93
CA THR A 100 41.64 -26.20 -1.84
C THR A 100 42.19 -26.82 -0.55
N ARG A 101 41.37 -26.91 0.51
CA ARG A 101 41.75 -27.49 1.80
C ARG A 101 41.47 -28.99 1.92
N LEU A 102 40.85 -29.59 0.92
CA LEU A 102 40.47 -31.00 0.94
C LEU A 102 41.58 -31.88 0.36
N SER A 103 42.22 -32.69 1.23
CA SER A 103 43.26 -33.65 0.83
C SER A 103 42.72 -34.82 -0.01
N ASN A 104 41.42 -35.14 0.13
CA ASN A 104 40.81 -36.24 -0.59
C ASN A 104 40.39 -35.82 -2.01
N ARG A 105 40.98 -36.45 -3.03
CA ARG A 105 40.79 -36.14 -4.45
C ARG A 105 39.33 -36.21 -4.89
N ARG A 106 38.54 -37.15 -4.36
CA ARG A 106 37.12 -37.31 -4.69
C ARG A 106 36.29 -36.16 -4.15
N LEU A 107 36.50 -35.79 -2.89
CA LEU A 107 35.75 -34.71 -2.22
C LEU A 107 36.07 -33.33 -2.81
N ARG A 108 37.32 -33.13 -3.25
CA ARG A 108 37.72 -31.93 -4.00
C ARG A 108 37.00 -31.81 -5.35
N TRP A 109 36.84 -32.91 -6.07
CA TRP A 109 36.10 -32.92 -7.35
C TRP A 109 34.61 -32.63 -7.15
N VAL A 110 33.98 -33.23 -6.13
CA VAL A 110 32.56 -33.01 -5.81
C VAL A 110 32.29 -31.54 -5.47
N THR A 111 33.10 -30.94 -4.60
CA THR A 111 32.96 -29.53 -4.20
C THR A 111 33.21 -28.56 -5.36
N THR A 112 34.18 -28.87 -6.23
CA THR A 112 34.44 -28.06 -7.44
C THR A 112 33.26 -28.13 -8.41
N MET A 113 32.71 -29.32 -8.69
CA MET A 113 31.54 -29.45 -9.56
C MET A 113 30.31 -28.75 -8.97
N ALA A 114 30.09 -28.87 -7.66
CA ALA A 114 28.99 -28.16 -6.98
C ALA A 114 29.13 -26.64 -7.10
N GLY A 115 30.33 -26.09 -6.84
CA GLY A 115 30.60 -24.67 -7.02
C GLY A 115 30.40 -24.19 -8.46
N THR A 116 30.85 -24.96 -9.45
CA THR A 116 30.64 -24.66 -10.87
C THR A 116 29.16 -24.70 -11.26
N ALA A 117 28.38 -25.66 -10.76
CA ALA A 117 26.95 -25.73 -11.02
C ALA A 117 26.21 -24.51 -10.46
N VAL A 118 26.52 -24.09 -9.23
CA VAL A 118 25.97 -22.87 -8.62
C VAL A 118 26.39 -21.62 -9.41
N LEU A 119 27.66 -21.56 -9.86
CA LEU A 119 28.15 -20.45 -10.68
C LEU A 119 27.39 -20.32 -11.99
N LEU A 120 27.18 -21.43 -12.70
CA LEU A 120 26.42 -21.41 -13.95
C LEU A 120 24.98 -20.94 -13.71
N GLY A 121 24.33 -21.41 -12.64
CA GLY A 121 23.00 -20.96 -12.26
C GLY A 121 22.94 -19.47 -11.90
N ALA A 122 23.93 -18.97 -11.16
CA ALA A 122 24.04 -17.55 -10.81
C ALA A 122 24.28 -16.68 -12.06
N LEU A 123 25.07 -17.15 -13.03
CA LEU A 123 25.32 -16.46 -14.29
C LEU A 123 24.09 -16.39 -15.18
N THR A 124 23.33 -17.49 -15.33
CA THR A 124 22.05 -17.45 -16.08
C THR A 124 21.03 -16.56 -15.41
N TRP A 125 20.96 -16.60 -14.08
CA TRP A 125 20.09 -15.71 -13.30
C TRP A 125 20.47 -14.24 -13.49
N LEU A 126 21.75 -13.90 -13.38
CA LEU A 126 22.26 -12.55 -13.61
C LEU A 126 22.03 -12.07 -15.05
N ALA A 127 22.19 -12.94 -16.05
CA ALA A 127 21.94 -12.61 -17.45
C ALA A 127 20.46 -12.32 -17.75
N THR A 128 19.55 -12.77 -16.89
CA THR A 128 18.10 -12.49 -17.01
C THR A 128 17.75 -11.09 -16.48
N PHE A 129 18.62 -10.47 -15.67
CA PHE A 129 18.36 -9.14 -15.15
C PHE A 129 18.64 -8.06 -16.18
N PRO A 130 17.77 -7.02 -16.29
CA PRO A 130 18.02 -5.90 -17.16
C PRO A 130 19.27 -5.16 -16.66
N VAL A 131 20.36 -5.27 -17.43
CA VAL A 131 21.57 -4.49 -17.23
C VAL A 131 21.25 -3.07 -17.72
N SER A 132 20.70 -2.21 -16.85
CA SER A 132 20.64 -0.78 -17.15
C SER A 132 22.06 -0.24 -17.09
N VAL A 133 22.77 -0.33 -18.20
CA VAL A 133 23.97 0.48 -18.41
C VAL A 133 23.46 1.91 -18.52
N ALA A 134 23.48 2.64 -17.41
CA ALA A 134 23.34 4.08 -17.47
C ALA A 134 24.61 4.60 -18.17
N VAL A 135 24.47 4.98 -19.44
CA VAL A 135 25.46 5.74 -20.21
C VAL A 135 25.18 7.21 -20.01
#